data_AF-A0A6C0BK27-F1
#
_entry.id   AF-A0A6C0BK27-F1
#
_cell.length_a   1.000
_cell.length_b   1.000
_cell.length_c   1.000
_cell.angle_alpha   90.00
_cell.angle_beta   90.00
_cell.angle_gamma   90.00
#
_symmetry.space_group_name_H-M   'P 1'
#
loop_
_entity.id
_entity.type
_entity.pdbx_description
1 polymer ?
#
loop_
_entity_poly.entity_id
_entity_poly.type
_entity_poly.pdbx_seq_one_letter_code
_entity_poly.pdbx_strand_id
1 'polypeptide(L)'
;MSVEIPLHDRTGMVVKYALISPEDKELIEKYKWHQVHGKYAAAWINGRQTRMHHVILGKPGEKMVIDHKNQNGFDNRRENLRMATFSQNSQNVTRHPNNEYFGIGFTKREQKWFSRCQNHHLGSYDNPRDAALAYDKCAYLIFGKDAKTNHLVAYEECKDLKLDDLVRTNRHQLPKYIYFNKSKGLFHAHREINHQIFQSPCYKTQQEAEKWLTERQSQFDEIIKNLTMSQQNQPITRNDHGQAIINGRGITAIVDDDLWTKLNEYSWGSNNGYVHGLVNGKRIAMHRHIMQLRGHDLTLLDSRKYYVDHINGLKYDNRYGNLRINTTSGNAHNRKKDPNASSKYHGVHYYQSRSKWSALIQKDHVQYNLGDFITENEAAQAYNIKAKELYGEFAKLNVIEGEIVNHERTRKKIKDNLCPYHGVRYDKRRSKWIAEISKDCHRYYLGQYETDKEAAMAYNKKAVELYGDLANLNNLAP
;
A
#
# COMPACT_ATOMS: atom_id res chain seq x y z
N MET A 1 34.97 -30.97 1.82
CA MET A 1 36.06 -30.24 2.49
C MET A 1 35.52 -28.87 2.90
N SER A 2 35.90 -28.35 4.06
CA SER A 2 35.44 -27.06 4.58
C SER A 2 36.62 -26.20 4.99
N VAL A 3 36.48 -24.88 4.91
CA VAL A 3 37.47 -23.92 5.40
C VAL A 3 36.93 -23.25 6.66
N GLU A 4 37.78 -23.15 7.69
CA GLU A 4 37.45 -22.45 8.94
C GLU A 4 37.88 -21.00 8.85
N ILE A 5 36.96 -20.09 9.20
CA ILE A 5 37.18 -18.65 9.22
C ILE A 5 37.09 -18.15 10.67
N PRO A 6 38.13 -17.49 11.20
CA PRO A 6 38.13 -17.00 12.57
C PRO A 6 37.16 -15.83 12.76
N LEU A 7 36.39 -15.90 13.84
CA LEU A 7 35.49 -14.85 14.32
C LEU A 7 36.12 -14.16 15.52
N HIS A 8 36.23 -12.84 15.46
CA HIS A 8 36.94 -12.03 16.44
C HIS A 8 35.96 -11.32 17.38
N ASP A 9 36.40 -11.08 18.62
CA ASP A 9 35.69 -10.21 19.56
C ASP A 9 36.08 -8.74 19.42
N ARG A 10 35.63 -7.89 20.36
CA ARG A 10 35.94 -6.44 20.37
C ARG A 10 37.42 -6.13 20.60
N THR A 11 38.16 -7.06 21.22
CA THR A 11 39.59 -6.93 21.50
C THR A 11 40.45 -7.45 20.35
N GLY A 12 39.84 -8.12 19.37
CA GLY A 12 40.52 -8.72 18.24
C GLY A 12 41.00 -10.15 18.50
N MET A 13 40.60 -10.78 19.60
CA MET A 13 40.89 -12.19 19.86
C MET A 13 39.90 -13.10 19.13
N VAL A 14 40.39 -14.24 18.63
CA VAL A 14 39.55 -15.26 17.99
C VAL A 14 38.74 -15.98 19.07
N VAL A 15 37.42 -15.89 18.97
CA VAL A 15 36.49 -16.49 19.94
C VAL A 15 35.73 -17.70 19.38
N LYS A 16 35.65 -17.83 18.05
CA LYS A 16 34.91 -18.90 17.37
C LYS A 16 35.35 -19.04 15.92
N TYR A 17 34.96 -20.14 15.26
CA TYR A 17 35.17 -20.34 13.83
C TYR A 17 33.83 -20.49 13.10
N ALA A 18 33.79 -20.01 11.85
CA ALA A 18 32.72 -20.27 10.90
C ALA A 18 33.21 -21.19 9.79
N LEU A 19 32.36 -22.08 9.28
CA LEU A 19 32.67 -22.98 8.17
C LEU A 19 32.18 -22.37 6.86
N ILE A 20 33.00 -22.44 5.81
CA ILE A 20 32.64 -22.04 4.44
C ILE A 20 33.08 -23.11 3.44
N SER A 21 32.50 -23.06 2.24
CA SER A 21 32.95 -23.88 1.12
C SER A 21 34.28 -23.31 0.56
N PRO A 22 35.24 -24.15 0.13
CA PRO A 22 36.57 -23.69 -0.28
C PRO A 22 36.59 -22.61 -1.36
N GLU A 23 35.64 -22.63 -2.29
CA GLU A 23 35.46 -21.67 -3.37
C GLU A 23 35.16 -20.25 -2.89
N ASP A 24 34.63 -20.09 -1.67
CA ASP A 24 34.28 -18.79 -1.11
C ASP A 24 35.43 -18.16 -0.30
N LYS A 25 36.55 -18.88 -0.11
CA LYS A 25 37.66 -18.48 0.76
C LYS A 25 38.21 -17.09 0.43
N GLU A 26 38.59 -16.87 -0.84
CA GLU A 26 39.17 -15.60 -1.29
C GLU A 26 38.21 -14.42 -1.12
N LEU A 27 36.90 -14.66 -1.23
CA LEU A 27 35.88 -13.62 -1.06
C LEU A 27 35.71 -13.26 0.42
N ILE A 28 35.77 -14.26 1.30
CA ILE A 28 35.47 -14.13 2.73
C ILE A 28 36.66 -13.61 3.52
N GLU A 29 37.89 -14.02 3.21
CA GLU A 29 39.11 -13.60 3.95
C GLU A 29 39.44 -12.10 3.84
N LYS A 30 38.81 -11.39 2.89
CA LYS A 30 38.96 -9.93 2.72
C LYS A 30 38.45 -9.12 3.91
N TYR A 31 37.63 -9.72 4.78
CA TYR A 31 36.93 -9.01 5.84
C TYR A 31 37.22 -9.62 7.21
N LYS A 32 37.20 -8.77 8.24
CA LYS A 32 37.23 -9.21 9.63
C LYS A 32 35.83 -9.58 10.09
N TRP A 33 35.65 -10.85 10.47
CA TRP A 33 34.37 -11.40 10.88
C TRP A 33 34.24 -11.43 12.39
N HIS A 34 33.02 -11.25 12.88
CA HIS A 34 32.65 -11.31 14.29
C HIS A 34 31.28 -11.96 14.47
N GLN A 35 31.00 -12.43 15.68
CA GLN A 35 29.72 -13.04 16.02
C GLN A 35 28.63 -11.97 16.27
N VAL A 36 27.44 -12.18 15.71
CA VAL A 36 26.27 -11.32 15.88
C VAL A 36 25.04 -12.13 16.25
N HIS A 37 24.19 -11.58 17.13
CA HIS A 37 22.97 -12.21 17.65
C HIS A 37 23.19 -13.62 18.25
N GLY A 38 24.40 -13.91 18.73
CA GLY A 38 24.75 -15.21 19.30
C GLY A 38 24.85 -16.37 18.29
N LYS A 39 24.45 -16.19 17.02
CA LYS A 39 24.31 -17.31 16.08
C LYS A 39 24.78 -17.08 14.65
N TYR A 40 25.25 -15.89 14.28
CA TYR A 40 25.69 -15.59 12.91
C TYR A 40 27.09 -15.00 12.88
N ALA A 41 27.82 -15.26 11.79
CA ALA A 41 29.02 -14.52 11.41
C ALA A 41 28.65 -13.29 10.56
N ALA A 42 29.20 -12.13 10.90
CA ALA A 42 29.02 -10.88 10.15
C ALA A 42 30.30 -10.05 10.11
N ALA A 43 30.40 -9.15 9.13
CA ALA A 43 31.50 -8.20 8.96
C ALA A 43 30.96 -6.82 8.58
N TRP A 44 31.76 -5.77 8.78
CA TRP A 44 31.45 -4.43 8.31
C TRP A 44 31.97 -4.24 6.88
N ILE A 45 31.04 -4.06 5.92
CA ILE A 45 31.34 -3.91 4.50
C ILE A 45 30.62 -2.65 4.01
N ASN A 46 31.35 -1.70 3.43
CA ASN A 46 30.81 -0.42 2.93
C ASN A 46 29.96 0.33 3.98
N GLY A 47 30.44 0.37 5.23
CA GLY A 47 29.75 1.03 6.34
C GLY A 47 28.49 0.32 6.85
N ARG A 48 28.20 -0.92 6.41
CA ARG A 48 27.04 -1.70 6.85
C ARG A 48 27.46 -3.08 7.38
N GLN A 49 26.82 -3.50 8.47
CA GLN A 49 26.99 -4.86 8.97
C GLN A 49 26.31 -5.87 8.04
N THR A 50 27.11 -6.75 7.44
CA THR A 50 26.67 -7.74 6.44
C THR A 50 26.99 -9.15 6.93
N ARG A 51 26.03 -10.06 6.84
CA ARG A 51 26.18 -11.47 7.28
C ARG A 51 26.96 -12.28 6.24
N MET A 52 27.71 -13.28 6.69
CA MET A 52 28.59 -14.10 5.84
C MET A 52 27.83 -14.78 4.70
N HIS A 53 26.71 -15.43 5.00
CA HIS A 53 25.85 -16.07 3.99
C HIS A 53 25.29 -15.09 2.94
N HIS A 54 25.12 -13.80 3.26
CA HIS A 54 24.72 -12.78 2.26
C HIS A 54 25.88 -12.37 1.34
N VAL A 55 27.13 -12.53 1.78
CA VAL A 55 28.29 -12.30 0.92
C VAL A 55 28.45 -13.47 -0.05
N ILE A 56 28.23 -14.71 0.42
CA ILE A 56 28.37 -15.94 -0.37
C ILE A 56 27.29 -16.08 -1.47
N LEU A 57 26.02 -15.89 -1.11
CA LEU A 57 24.88 -16.09 -2.03
C LEU A 57 24.26 -14.77 -2.53
N GLY A 58 24.78 -13.63 -2.10
CA GLY A 58 24.18 -12.32 -2.36
C GLY A 58 23.04 -12.00 -1.40
N LYS A 59 22.60 -10.73 -1.42
CA LYS A 59 21.44 -10.31 -0.63
C LYS A 59 20.16 -10.88 -1.29
N PRO A 60 19.31 -11.60 -0.54
CA PRO A 60 18.09 -12.16 -1.12
C PRO A 60 17.13 -11.04 -1.56
N GLY A 61 16.33 -11.33 -2.58
CA GLY A 61 15.27 -10.44 -3.07
C GLY A 61 14.15 -10.21 -2.04
N GLU A 62 13.16 -9.41 -2.41
CA GLU A 62 12.05 -9.08 -1.51
C GLU A 62 11.31 -10.37 -1.08
N LYS A 63 11.00 -10.47 0.24
CA LYS A 63 10.34 -11.63 0.88
C LYS A 63 11.10 -12.97 0.93
N MET A 64 12.37 -12.97 0.53
CA MET A 64 13.25 -14.13 0.63
C MET A 64 14.30 -13.93 1.73
N VAL A 65 14.76 -15.04 2.30
CA VAL A 65 15.87 -15.11 3.25
C VAL A 65 16.81 -16.24 2.85
N ILE A 66 18.08 -16.12 3.24
CA ILE A 66 19.01 -17.23 3.19
C ILE A 66 18.96 -17.93 4.54
N ASP A 67 18.62 -19.20 4.51
CA ASP A 67 18.42 -20.06 5.67
C ASP A 67 19.51 -21.14 5.75
N HIS A 68 19.84 -21.55 6.97
CA HIS A 68 20.81 -22.60 7.27
C HIS A 68 20.04 -23.92 7.49
N LYS A 69 20.20 -24.90 6.60
CA LYS A 69 19.48 -26.18 6.66
C LYS A 69 19.64 -26.88 8.01
N ASN A 70 20.84 -26.81 8.60
CA ASN A 70 21.16 -27.39 9.91
C ASN A 70 20.92 -26.45 11.11
N GLN A 71 20.36 -25.25 10.91
CA GLN A 71 20.13 -24.23 11.93
C GLN A 71 21.41 -23.68 12.62
N ASN A 72 22.59 -24.06 12.15
CA ASN A 72 23.85 -23.53 12.64
C ASN A 72 24.29 -22.36 11.77
N GLY A 73 24.09 -21.13 12.25
CA GLY A 73 24.45 -19.92 11.51
C GLY A 73 25.95 -19.63 11.39
N PHE A 74 26.80 -20.50 11.95
CA PHE A 74 28.25 -20.51 11.71
C PHE A 74 28.65 -21.45 10.56
N ASP A 75 27.76 -22.33 10.12
CA ASP A 75 28.00 -23.22 8.99
C ASP A 75 27.49 -22.59 7.69
N ASN A 76 28.32 -21.76 7.07
CA ASN A 76 27.99 -20.99 5.87
C ASN A 76 28.43 -21.70 4.58
N ARG A 77 28.66 -23.01 4.63
CA ARG A 77 28.94 -23.81 3.44
C ARG A 77 27.74 -23.79 2.48
N ARG A 78 27.99 -23.69 1.18
CA ARG A 78 26.94 -23.59 0.15
C ARG A 78 25.94 -24.75 0.21
N GLU A 79 26.39 -25.97 0.50
CA GLU A 79 25.50 -27.12 0.66
C GLU A 79 24.51 -26.98 1.84
N ASN A 80 24.88 -26.21 2.86
CA ASN A 80 24.08 -25.96 4.05
C ASN A 80 23.19 -24.71 3.93
N LEU A 81 23.44 -23.84 2.95
CA LEU A 81 22.62 -22.65 2.70
C LEU A 81 21.48 -22.96 1.73
N ARG A 82 20.33 -22.32 1.93
CA ARG A 82 19.20 -22.34 0.97
C ARG A 82 18.48 -21.00 0.90
N MET A 83 17.95 -20.66 -0.27
CA MET A 83 16.98 -19.58 -0.44
C MET A 83 15.62 -20.07 0.06
N ALA A 84 15.04 -19.38 1.04
CA ALA A 84 13.76 -19.73 1.64
C ALA A 84 12.85 -18.49 1.70
N THR A 85 11.55 -18.70 1.58
CA THR A 85 10.58 -17.66 1.94
C THR A 85 10.57 -17.46 3.46
N PHE A 86 10.11 -16.30 3.95
CA PHE A 86 9.91 -16.10 5.40
C PHE A 86 9.04 -17.20 6.04
N SER A 87 8.06 -17.67 5.27
CA SER A 87 7.14 -18.73 5.65
C SER A 87 7.89 -20.05 5.86
N GLN A 88 8.69 -20.48 4.88
CA GLN A 88 9.50 -21.70 4.95
C GLN A 88 10.56 -21.62 6.06
N ASN A 89 11.19 -20.46 6.24
CA ASN A 89 12.13 -20.23 7.35
C ASN A 89 11.44 -20.38 8.73
N SER A 90 10.16 -20.01 8.85
CA SER A 90 9.43 -20.18 10.11
C SER A 90 9.11 -21.64 10.44
N GLN A 91 9.15 -22.56 9.47
CA GLN A 91 9.04 -24.01 9.74
C GLN A 91 10.24 -24.60 10.47
N ASN A 92 11.37 -23.89 10.54
CA ASN A 92 12.56 -24.40 11.22
C ASN A 92 12.45 -24.44 12.74
N VAL A 93 11.25 -24.27 13.31
CA VAL A 93 10.99 -24.53 14.73
C VAL A 93 11.29 -25.99 15.10
N THR A 94 11.82 -26.18 16.29
CA THR A 94 12.00 -27.49 16.92
C THR A 94 10.66 -28.04 17.38
N ARG A 95 10.55 -29.36 17.44
CA ARG A 95 9.38 -30.04 18.02
C ARG A 95 9.22 -29.63 19.48
N HIS A 96 7.99 -29.55 19.97
CA HIS A 96 7.77 -29.37 21.41
C HIS A 96 8.35 -30.59 22.16
N PRO A 97 9.10 -30.42 23.27
CA PRO A 97 9.80 -31.53 23.93
C PRO A 97 8.90 -32.70 24.32
N ASN A 98 7.66 -32.40 24.73
CA ASN A 98 6.69 -33.40 25.22
C ASN A 98 5.82 -34.03 24.12
N ASN A 99 6.05 -33.69 22.84
CA ASN A 99 5.26 -34.23 21.73
C ASN A 99 6.16 -35.11 20.87
N GLU A 100 5.64 -36.25 20.43
CA GLU A 100 6.32 -37.16 19.50
C GLU A 100 6.32 -36.63 18.06
N TYR A 101 5.34 -35.82 17.68
CA TYR A 101 5.19 -35.30 16.32
C TYR A 101 5.18 -33.76 16.26
N PHE A 102 5.59 -33.22 15.12
CA PHE A 102 5.49 -31.80 14.77
C PHE A 102 4.02 -31.41 14.56
N GLY A 103 3.69 -30.16 14.94
CA GLY A 103 2.40 -29.55 14.62
C GLY A 103 1.20 -30.09 15.40
N ILE A 104 1.41 -31.00 16.35
CA ILE A 104 0.34 -31.53 17.20
C ILE A 104 0.37 -30.92 18.59
N GLY A 105 -0.76 -30.95 19.29
CA GLY A 105 -0.89 -30.68 20.71
C GLY A 105 -2.01 -31.51 21.33
N PHE A 106 -2.07 -31.58 22.67
CA PHE A 106 -3.10 -32.35 23.38
C PHE A 106 -4.02 -31.43 24.18
N THR A 107 -5.33 -31.58 24.01
CA THR A 107 -6.35 -30.82 24.75
C THR A 107 -6.90 -31.66 25.89
N LYS A 108 -6.55 -31.31 27.14
CA LYS A 108 -7.03 -32.02 28.35
C LYS A 108 -8.55 -32.00 28.52
N ARG A 109 -9.23 -30.94 28.06
CA ARG A 109 -10.69 -30.81 28.17
C ARG A 109 -11.44 -31.82 27.30
N GLU A 110 -10.95 -32.04 26.08
CA GLU A 110 -11.61 -32.90 25.09
C GLU A 110 -11.00 -34.31 25.06
N GLN A 111 -9.87 -34.53 25.74
CA GLN A 111 -9.08 -35.76 25.69
C GLN A 111 -8.68 -36.13 24.25
N LYS A 112 -8.37 -35.13 23.42
CA LYS A 112 -8.04 -35.29 22.00
C LYS A 112 -6.75 -34.59 21.63
N TRP A 113 -6.07 -35.15 20.63
CA TRP A 113 -4.93 -34.54 19.96
C TRP A 113 -5.42 -33.60 18.88
N PHE A 114 -4.91 -32.38 18.81
CA PHE A 114 -5.20 -31.47 17.73
C PHE A 114 -3.99 -31.24 16.85
N SER A 115 -4.24 -30.90 15.59
CA SER A 115 -3.20 -30.59 14.63
C SER A 115 -3.33 -29.15 14.12
N ARG A 116 -2.20 -28.46 13.96
CA ARG A 116 -2.11 -27.09 13.49
C ARG A 116 -0.87 -26.90 12.62
N CYS A 117 -1.05 -26.26 11.47
CA CYS A 117 0.03 -25.83 10.60
C CYS A 117 -0.16 -24.35 10.24
N GLN A 118 0.87 -23.53 10.50
CA GLN A 118 0.75 -22.06 10.50
C GLN A 118 -0.49 -21.55 11.28
N ASN A 119 -1.39 -20.86 10.59
CA ASN A 119 -2.62 -20.28 11.11
C ASN A 119 -3.84 -21.18 10.89
N HIS A 120 -3.65 -22.41 10.38
CA HIS A 120 -4.72 -23.34 10.08
C HIS A 120 -4.86 -24.41 11.16
N HIS A 121 -6.07 -24.52 11.73
CA HIS A 121 -6.45 -25.64 12.58
C HIS A 121 -6.96 -26.79 11.71
N LEU A 122 -6.32 -27.95 11.81
CA LEU A 122 -6.56 -29.10 10.93
C LEU A 122 -7.56 -30.09 11.55
N GLY A 123 -7.83 -29.92 12.84
CA GLY A 123 -8.86 -30.66 13.57
C GLY A 123 -8.37 -31.28 14.87
N SER A 124 -9.30 -31.98 15.53
CA SER A 124 -9.06 -32.85 16.68
C SER A 124 -9.17 -34.33 16.26
N TYR A 125 -8.34 -35.16 16.86
CA TYR A 125 -8.07 -36.57 16.54
C TYR A 125 -7.94 -37.36 17.85
N ASP A 126 -8.31 -38.63 17.83
CA ASP A 126 -8.18 -39.49 19.00
C ASP A 126 -6.75 -40.03 19.15
N ASN A 127 -6.01 -40.14 18.04
CA ASN A 127 -4.63 -40.64 17.97
C ASN A 127 -3.64 -39.52 17.57
N PRO A 128 -2.49 -39.38 18.26
CA PRO A 128 -1.45 -38.42 17.88
C PRO A 128 -0.90 -38.62 16.46
N ARG A 129 -0.83 -39.87 15.97
CA ARG A 129 -0.34 -40.18 14.61
C ARG A 129 -1.23 -39.61 13.52
N ASP A 130 -2.56 -39.65 13.70
CA ASP A 130 -3.50 -39.09 12.73
C ASP A 130 -3.46 -37.57 12.69
N ALA A 131 -3.28 -36.93 13.85
CA ALA A 131 -3.04 -35.50 13.95
C ALA A 131 -1.72 -35.10 13.24
N ALA A 132 -0.68 -35.91 13.38
CA ALA A 132 0.61 -35.70 12.73
C ALA A 132 0.54 -35.90 11.21
N LEU A 133 -0.22 -36.90 10.74
CA LEU A 133 -0.49 -37.12 9.32
C LEU A 133 -1.20 -35.92 8.69
N ALA A 134 -2.15 -35.32 9.40
CA ALA A 134 -2.82 -34.10 8.95
C ALA A 134 -1.85 -32.91 8.85
N TYR A 135 -0.92 -32.79 9.80
CA TYR A 135 0.13 -31.78 9.76
C TYR A 135 1.00 -31.95 8.51
N ASP A 136 1.47 -33.18 8.23
CA ASP A 136 2.33 -33.46 7.08
C ASP A 136 1.68 -33.08 5.75
N LYS A 137 0.41 -33.48 5.55
CA LYS A 137 -0.38 -33.10 4.37
C LYS A 137 -0.47 -31.58 4.22
N CYS A 138 -0.80 -30.88 5.30
CA CYS A 138 -0.91 -29.42 5.28
C CYS A 138 0.45 -28.73 5.02
N ALA A 139 1.52 -29.23 5.63
CA ALA A 139 2.86 -28.72 5.41
C ALA A 139 3.29 -28.88 3.94
N TYR A 140 3.03 -30.03 3.32
CA TYR A 140 3.32 -30.21 1.88
C TYR A 140 2.51 -29.27 0.98
N LEU A 141 1.22 -29.06 1.27
CA LEU A 141 0.40 -28.14 0.49
C LEU A 141 0.84 -26.69 0.60
N ILE A 142 1.29 -26.26 1.77
CA ILE A 142 1.69 -24.87 2.02
C ILE A 142 3.12 -24.58 1.54
N PHE A 143 4.05 -25.52 1.76
CA PHE A 143 5.48 -25.28 1.61
C PHE A 143 6.14 -26.07 0.48
N GLY A 144 5.39 -26.99 -0.15
CA GLY A 144 5.87 -27.85 -1.23
C GLY A 144 6.67 -29.06 -0.74
N LYS A 145 7.35 -29.75 -1.66
CA LYS A 145 8.13 -30.97 -1.39
C LYS A 145 9.20 -30.84 -0.31
N ASP A 146 9.72 -29.62 -0.10
CA ASP A 146 10.81 -29.33 0.84
C ASP A 146 10.29 -28.96 2.26
N ALA A 147 8.99 -29.19 2.50
CA ALA A 147 8.35 -28.95 3.79
C ALA A 147 8.97 -29.81 4.89
N LYS A 148 9.13 -29.23 6.08
CA LYS A 148 9.53 -29.99 7.27
C LYS A 148 8.32 -30.76 7.79
N THR A 149 8.33 -32.09 7.69
CA THR A 149 7.21 -32.97 8.08
C THR A 149 7.66 -34.05 9.08
N ASN A 150 6.72 -34.89 9.52
CA ASN A 150 6.95 -36.10 10.31
C ASN A 150 7.25 -37.33 9.44
N HIS A 151 7.26 -37.19 8.11
CA HIS A 151 7.46 -38.27 7.14
C HIS A 151 6.40 -39.40 7.21
N LEU A 152 5.16 -39.06 7.53
CA LEU A 152 4.04 -40.01 7.60
C LEU A 152 3.29 -40.20 6.27
N VAL A 153 3.56 -39.34 5.28
CA VAL A 153 2.98 -39.40 3.93
C VAL A 153 4.00 -38.85 2.91
N ALA A 154 3.95 -39.35 1.67
CA ALA A 154 4.75 -38.79 0.59
C ALA A 154 4.12 -37.52 0.01
N TYR A 155 4.95 -36.63 -0.57
CA TYR A 155 4.47 -35.41 -1.21
C TYR A 155 3.52 -35.72 -2.38
N GLU A 156 3.83 -36.76 -3.15
CA GLU A 156 3.09 -37.19 -4.34
C GLU A 156 1.65 -37.61 -4.03
N GLU A 157 1.40 -38.14 -2.84
CA GLU A 157 0.08 -38.60 -2.39
C GLU A 157 -0.85 -37.45 -1.97
N CYS A 158 -0.30 -36.26 -1.73
CA CYS A 158 -1.06 -35.14 -1.17
C CYS A 158 -0.98 -33.85 -2.00
N LYS A 159 -0.12 -33.76 -3.01
CA LYS A 159 0.05 -32.57 -3.87
C LYS A 159 -1.23 -32.06 -4.54
N ASP A 160 -2.20 -32.95 -4.79
CA ASP A 160 -3.44 -32.64 -5.51
C ASP A 160 -4.60 -32.30 -4.56
N LEU A 161 -4.41 -32.40 -3.24
CA LEU A 161 -5.41 -32.01 -2.25
C LEU A 161 -5.55 -30.49 -2.18
N LYS A 162 -6.75 -29.96 -1.91
CA LYS A 162 -6.90 -28.54 -1.60
C LYS A 162 -6.68 -28.32 -0.11
N LEU A 163 -6.02 -27.22 0.23
CA LEU A 163 -5.80 -26.84 1.64
C LEU A 163 -7.14 -26.71 2.38
N ASP A 164 -8.16 -26.15 1.71
CA ASP A 164 -9.51 -26.00 2.26
C ASP A 164 -10.15 -27.35 2.64
N ASP A 165 -9.78 -28.46 1.99
CA ASP A 165 -10.28 -29.80 2.31
C ASP A 165 -9.67 -30.36 3.61
N LEU A 166 -8.50 -29.85 4.01
CA LEU A 166 -7.80 -30.22 5.26
C LEU A 166 -8.15 -29.32 6.44
N VAL A 167 -8.52 -28.07 6.18
CA VAL A 167 -8.88 -27.11 7.23
C VAL A 167 -10.31 -27.37 7.67
N ARG A 168 -10.47 -28.16 8.74
CA ARG A 168 -11.76 -28.38 9.38
C ARG A 168 -12.27 -27.05 9.97
N THR A 169 -13.08 -26.32 9.20
CA THR A 169 -13.86 -25.22 9.77
C THR A 169 -14.84 -25.83 10.77
N ASN A 170 -14.68 -25.47 12.05
CA ASN A 170 -15.56 -25.87 13.14
C ASN A 170 -17.03 -25.67 12.79
N ARG A 171 -17.71 -26.74 12.37
CA ARG A 171 -19.15 -27.04 12.50
C ARG A 171 -19.35 -28.46 11.96
N HIS A 172 -20.12 -29.26 12.69
CA HIS A 172 -20.44 -30.66 12.44
C HIS A 172 -20.60 -30.93 10.93
N GLN A 173 -19.90 -31.94 10.42
CA GLN A 173 -19.90 -32.34 9.00
C GLN A 173 -21.29 -32.86 8.58
N LEU A 174 -22.23 -31.96 8.40
CA LEU A 174 -23.50 -32.21 7.74
C LEU A 174 -23.52 -31.35 6.47
N PRO A 175 -24.11 -31.87 5.37
CA PRO A 175 -24.29 -31.11 4.15
C PRO A 175 -25.02 -29.78 4.43
N LYS A 176 -24.82 -28.82 3.53
CA LYS A 176 -25.45 -27.49 3.62
C LYS A 176 -26.97 -27.64 3.80
N TYR A 177 -27.53 -26.92 4.77
CA TYR A 177 -28.95 -26.98 5.16
C TYR A 177 -29.41 -28.26 5.87
N ILE A 178 -28.51 -29.19 6.21
CA ILE A 178 -28.80 -30.39 6.99
C ILE A 178 -28.33 -30.21 8.43
N TYR A 179 -29.18 -30.63 9.38
CA TYR A 179 -28.97 -30.47 10.80
C TYR A 179 -29.29 -31.77 11.55
N PHE A 180 -28.47 -32.11 12.54
CA PHE A 180 -28.67 -33.28 13.40
C PHE A 180 -29.19 -32.84 14.77
N ASN A 181 -30.37 -33.32 15.14
CA ASN A 181 -30.96 -33.08 16.44
C ASN A 181 -30.41 -34.12 17.44
N LYS A 182 -29.50 -33.69 18.29
CA LYS A 182 -28.84 -34.55 19.28
C LYS A 182 -29.78 -35.18 20.32
N SER A 183 -30.88 -34.51 20.68
CA SER A 183 -31.81 -35.04 21.70
C SER A 183 -32.73 -36.11 21.13
N LYS A 184 -33.05 -36.03 19.84
CA LYS A 184 -33.91 -37.01 19.15
C LYS A 184 -33.13 -38.08 18.39
N GLY A 185 -31.84 -37.86 18.11
CA GLY A 185 -31.02 -38.74 17.29
C GLY A 185 -31.44 -38.74 15.81
N LEU A 186 -32.04 -37.65 15.31
CA LEU A 186 -32.63 -37.56 13.96
C LEU A 186 -32.06 -36.38 13.17
N PHE A 187 -32.04 -36.50 11.85
CA PHE A 187 -31.64 -35.48 10.89
C PHE A 187 -32.85 -34.66 10.43
N HIS A 188 -32.65 -33.41 10.04
CA HIS A 188 -33.67 -32.62 9.33
C HIS A 188 -33.00 -31.61 8.41
N ALA A 189 -33.72 -31.20 7.37
CA ALA A 189 -33.34 -30.11 6.50
C ALA A 189 -34.00 -28.80 6.96
N HIS A 190 -33.27 -27.71 6.87
CA HIS A 190 -33.75 -26.36 7.19
C HIS A 190 -33.11 -25.33 6.27
N ARG A 191 -33.94 -24.57 5.55
CA ARG A 191 -33.55 -23.50 4.63
C ARG A 191 -34.44 -22.28 4.84
N GLU A 192 -33.84 -21.11 4.96
CA GLU A 192 -34.55 -19.83 5.04
C GLU A 192 -34.33 -19.05 3.74
N ILE A 193 -35.41 -18.50 3.17
CA ILE A 193 -35.39 -17.65 1.97
C ILE A 193 -36.30 -16.45 2.22
N ASN A 194 -35.77 -15.22 2.20
CA ASN A 194 -36.54 -13.99 2.43
C ASN A 194 -37.45 -14.03 3.67
N HIS A 195 -36.89 -14.42 4.82
CA HIS A 195 -37.61 -14.61 6.10
C HIS A 195 -38.68 -15.72 6.11
N GLN A 196 -38.87 -16.45 5.01
CA GLN A 196 -39.69 -17.64 4.98
C GLN A 196 -38.85 -18.88 5.30
N ILE A 197 -39.28 -19.62 6.32
CA ILE A 197 -38.58 -20.81 6.81
C ILE A 197 -39.18 -22.07 6.18
N PHE A 198 -38.32 -22.89 5.58
CA PHE A 198 -38.66 -24.20 5.02
C PHE A 198 -37.93 -25.26 5.83
N GLN A 199 -38.71 -26.09 6.52
CA GLN A 199 -38.19 -27.14 7.40
C GLN A 199 -38.81 -28.48 7.05
N SER A 200 -37.98 -29.53 6.99
CA SER A 200 -38.45 -30.89 6.79
C SER A 200 -38.91 -31.54 8.10
N PRO A 201 -39.66 -32.65 8.02
CA PRO A 201 -39.76 -33.62 9.10
C PRO A 201 -38.37 -34.11 9.57
N CYS A 202 -38.33 -34.73 10.74
CA CYS A 202 -37.12 -35.40 11.24
C CYS A 202 -37.00 -36.80 10.64
N TYR A 203 -35.82 -37.15 10.15
CA TYR A 203 -35.48 -38.39 9.48
C TYR A 203 -34.43 -39.19 10.25
N LYS A 204 -34.41 -40.51 10.06
CA LYS A 204 -33.42 -41.37 10.72
C LYS A 204 -32.05 -41.28 10.06
N THR A 205 -32.03 -41.01 8.75
CA THR A 205 -30.80 -40.95 7.97
C THR A 205 -30.54 -39.55 7.41
N GLN A 206 -29.27 -39.24 7.18
CA GLN A 206 -28.85 -37.99 6.54
C GLN A 206 -29.38 -37.89 5.09
N GLN A 207 -29.36 -39.00 4.35
CA GLN A 207 -29.76 -39.07 2.93
C GLN A 207 -31.24 -38.72 2.72
N GLU A 208 -32.13 -39.11 3.63
CA GLU A 208 -33.55 -38.74 3.56
C GLU A 208 -33.76 -37.23 3.70
N ALA A 209 -33.00 -36.58 4.58
CA ALA A 209 -33.03 -35.14 4.74
C ALA A 209 -32.47 -34.40 3.50
N GLU A 210 -31.42 -34.94 2.86
CA GLU A 210 -30.88 -34.42 1.60
C GLU A 210 -31.85 -34.58 0.42
N LYS A 211 -32.54 -35.73 0.34
CA LYS A 211 -33.56 -35.99 -0.69
C LYS A 211 -34.68 -34.94 -0.62
N TRP A 212 -35.14 -34.59 0.57
CA TRP A 212 -36.17 -33.56 0.77
C TRP A 212 -35.75 -32.19 0.22
N LEU A 213 -34.48 -31.80 0.37
CA LEU A 213 -33.95 -30.57 -0.21
C LEU A 213 -33.92 -30.63 -1.74
N THR A 214 -33.48 -31.77 -2.28
CA THR A 214 -33.34 -31.99 -3.72
C THR A 214 -34.70 -31.93 -4.42
N GLU A 215 -35.73 -32.58 -3.85
CA GLU A 215 -37.10 -32.56 -4.37
C GLU A 215 -37.73 -31.16 -4.41
N ARG A 216 -37.27 -30.25 -3.54
CA ARG A 216 -37.77 -28.86 -3.44
C ARG A 216 -36.87 -27.84 -4.13
N GLN A 217 -35.81 -28.27 -4.79
CA GLN A 217 -34.83 -27.36 -5.39
C GLN A 217 -35.48 -26.41 -6.41
N SER A 218 -36.33 -26.92 -7.31
CA SER A 218 -37.04 -26.10 -8.30
C SER A 218 -37.97 -25.05 -7.67
N GLN A 219 -38.64 -25.39 -6.56
CA GLN A 219 -39.47 -24.44 -5.81
C GLN A 219 -38.62 -23.31 -5.22
N PHE A 220 -37.47 -23.65 -4.63
CA PHE A 220 -36.56 -22.64 -4.09
C PHE A 220 -36.00 -21.73 -5.18
N ASP A 221 -35.67 -22.28 -6.35
CA ASP A 221 -35.13 -21.54 -7.47
C ASP A 221 -36.16 -20.56 -8.06
N GLU A 222 -37.43 -20.95 -8.14
CA GLU A 222 -38.52 -20.08 -8.56
C GLU A 222 -38.75 -18.91 -7.59
N ILE A 223 -38.76 -19.18 -6.28
CA ILE A 223 -38.90 -18.14 -5.25
C ILE A 223 -37.74 -17.14 -5.36
N ILE A 224 -36.50 -17.63 -5.50
CA ILE A 224 -35.32 -16.78 -5.66
C ILE A 224 -35.44 -15.94 -6.93
N LYS A 225 -35.85 -16.54 -8.06
CA LYS A 225 -36.03 -15.84 -9.34
C LYS A 225 -37.06 -14.71 -9.22
N ASN A 226 -38.21 -14.98 -8.61
CA ASN A 226 -39.26 -13.97 -8.41
C ASN A 226 -38.80 -12.83 -7.49
N LEU A 227 -38.04 -13.15 -6.44
CA LEU A 227 -37.42 -12.15 -5.57
C LEU A 227 -36.41 -11.27 -6.34
N THR A 228 -35.55 -11.89 -7.16
CA THR A 228 -34.59 -11.15 -7.99
C THR A 228 -35.30 -10.24 -9.00
N MET A 229 -36.35 -10.72 -9.66
CA MET A 229 -37.15 -9.90 -10.58
C MET A 229 -37.86 -8.73 -9.87
N SER A 230 -38.39 -8.97 -8.66
CA SER A 230 -39.00 -7.91 -7.86
C SER A 230 -37.99 -6.88 -7.37
N GLN A 231 -36.76 -7.28 -7.04
CA GLN A 231 -35.69 -6.37 -6.62
C GLN A 231 -35.15 -5.53 -7.78
N GLN A 232 -35.05 -6.09 -8.98
CA GLN A 232 -34.63 -5.37 -10.19
C GLN A 232 -35.62 -4.27 -10.61
N ASN A 233 -36.91 -4.45 -10.28
CA ASN A 233 -37.95 -3.48 -10.60
C ASN A 233 -38.18 -2.41 -9.50
N GLN A 234 -37.36 -2.38 -8.44
CA GLN A 234 -37.47 -1.31 -7.44
C GLN A 234 -36.98 0.02 -8.01
N PRO A 235 -37.75 1.12 -7.84
CA PRO A 235 -37.31 2.42 -8.28
C PRO A 235 -36.07 2.85 -7.47
N ILE A 236 -35.08 3.40 -8.17
CA ILE A 236 -33.87 3.94 -7.55
C ILE A 236 -34.28 5.02 -6.55
N THR A 237 -33.87 4.83 -5.29
CA THR A 237 -34.07 5.86 -4.26
C THR A 237 -33.14 7.03 -4.54
N ARG A 238 -33.67 8.25 -4.56
CA ARG A 238 -32.93 9.49 -4.86
C ARG A 238 -33.01 10.49 -3.71
N ASN A 239 -31.98 11.33 -3.59
CA ASN A 239 -32.02 12.50 -2.71
C ASN A 239 -32.67 13.71 -3.42
N ASP A 240 -32.80 14.83 -2.69
CA ASP A 240 -33.38 16.09 -3.21
C ASP A 240 -32.62 16.66 -4.42
N HIS A 241 -31.38 16.24 -4.64
CA HIS A 241 -30.53 16.64 -5.77
C HIS A 241 -30.60 15.63 -6.94
N GLY A 242 -31.52 14.66 -6.89
CA GLY A 242 -31.71 13.64 -7.92
C GLY A 242 -30.65 12.54 -7.97
N GLN A 243 -29.72 12.48 -7.01
CA GLN A 243 -28.65 11.50 -6.97
C GLN A 243 -29.14 10.19 -6.34
N ALA A 244 -28.75 9.04 -6.89
CA ALA A 244 -29.06 7.75 -6.32
C ALA A 244 -28.40 7.58 -4.93
N ILE A 245 -29.20 7.14 -3.96
CA ILE A 245 -28.77 6.96 -2.57
C ILE A 245 -29.14 5.59 -2.02
N ILE A 246 -28.30 5.10 -1.11
CA ILE A 246 -28.55 3.89 -0.32
C ILE A 246 -28.54 4.28 1.15
N ASN A 247 -29.67 4.06 1.81
CA ASN A 247 -29.83 4.32 3.24
C ASN A 247 -29.36 3.11 4.05
N GLY A 248 -28.30 3.30 4.83
CA GLY A 248 -27.76 2.33 5.76
C GLY A 248 -27.96 2.75 7.22
N ARG A 249 -27.50 1.91 8.15
CA ARG A 249 -27.56 2.22 9.58
C ARG A 249 -26.66 3.41 9.91
N GLY A 250 -27.27 4.56 10.16
CA GLY A 250 -26.59 5.80 10.53
C GLY A 250 -25.76 6.43 9.42
N ILE A 251 -26.02 6.10 8.15
CA ILE A 251 -25.33 6.69 6.99
C ILE A 251 -26.19 6.62 5.73
N THR A 252 -26.14 7.66 4.91
CA THR A 252 -26.71 7.67 3.57
C THR A 252 -25.56 7.76 2.57
N ALA A 253 -25.42 6.76 1.72
CA ALA A 253 -24.37 6.69 0.72
C ALA A 253 -24.88 7.16 -0.64
N ILE A 254 -24.10 7.96 -1.34
CA ILE A 254 -24.38 8.36 -2.73
C ILE A 254 -23.66 7.37 -3.66
N VAL A 255 -24.35 6.87 -4.68
CA VAL A 255 -23.84 5.85 -5.61
C VAL A 255 -24.21 6.19 -7.06
N ASP A 256 -23.62 5.50 -8.03
CA ASP A 256 -24.05 5.61 -9.43
C ASP A 256 -25.35 4.83 -9.66
N ASP A 257 -26.23 5.36 -10.51
CA ASP A 257 -27.54 4.78 -10.83
C ASP A 257 -27.43 3.32 -11.32
N ASP A 258 -26.43 3.02 -12.14
CA ASP A 258 -26.22 1.69 -12.75
C ASP A 258 -25.71 0.64 -11.75
N LEU A 259 -25.23 1.07 -10.58
CA LEU A 259 -24.79 0.19 -9.50
C LEU A 259 -25.81 0.09 -8.37
N TRP A 260 -26.84 0.95 -8.36
CA TRP A 260 -27.79 1.04 -7.25
C TRP A 260 -28.44 -0.30 -6.92
N THR A 261 -28.99 -1.01 -7.92
CA THR A 261 -29.67 -2.29 -7.72
C THR A 261 -28.77 -3.33 -7.05
N LYS A 262 -27.53 -3.48 -7.53
CA LYS A 262 -26.56 -4.44 -6.99
C LYS A 262 -26.14 -4.09 -5.57
N LEU A 263 -25.97 -2.80 -5.28
CA LEU A 263 -25.55 -2.35 -3.97
C LEU A 263 -26.71 -2.39 -2.95
N ASN A 264 -27.95 -2.22 -3.39
CA ASN A 264 -29.14 -2.26 -2.54
C ASN A 264 -29.51 -3.69 -2.07
N GLU A 265 -28.92 -4.73 -2.66
CA GLU A 265 -29.03 -6.12 -2.18
C GLU A 265 -28.44 -6.32 -0.77
N TYR A 266 -27.54 -5.42 -0.34
CA TYR A 266 -26.79 -5.55 0.89
C TYR A 266 -27.19 -4.51 1.93
N SER A 267 -27.12 -4.91 3.20
CA SER A 267 -27.24 -3.96 4.32
C SER A 267 -25.91 -3.25 4.57
N TRP A 268 -25.97 -1.92 4.63
CA TRP A 268 -24.81 -1.06 4.87
C TRP A 268 -24.92 -0.31 6.21
N GLY A 269 -23.78 0.14 6.73
CA GLY A 269 -23.68 0.99 7.91
C GLY A 269 -22.39 1.80 7.92
N SER A 270 -22.24 2.68 8.90
CA SER A 270 -21.04 3.51 9.07
C SER A 270 -19.99 2.81 9.93
N ASN A 271 -18.72 2.88 9.53
CA ASN A 271 -17.57 2.58 10.39
C ASN A 271 -16.43 3.53 10.08
N ASN A 272 -15.97 4.32 11.07
CA ASN A 272 -14.95 5.36 10.89
C ASN A 272 -15.26 6.32 9.72
N GLY A 273 -16.55 6.60 9.50
CA GLY A 273 -17.08 7.41 8.42
C GLY A 273 -17.17 6.71 7.05
N TYR A 274 -16.62 5.50 6.88
CA TYR A 274 -16.77 4.72 5.65
C TYR A 274 -18.05 3.90 5.66
N VAL A 275 -18.65 3.73 4.49
CA VAL A 275 -19.81 2.86 4.28
C VAL A 275 -19.33 1.41 4.18
N HIS A 276 -19.80 0.53 5.06
CA HIS A 276 -19.40 -0.87 5.15
C HIS A 276 -20.60 -1.81 5.23
N GLY A 277 -20.45 -3.00 4.67
CA GLY A 277 -21.51 -4.02 4.62
C GLY A 277 -20.94 -5.44 4.64
N LEU A 278 -21.82 -6.42 4.77
CA LEU A 278 -21.48 -7.84 4.66
C LEU A 278 -21.89 -8.31 3.26
N VAL A 279 -20.90 -8.54 2.39
CA VAL A 279 -21.10 -9.04 1.03
C VAL A 279 -20.55 -10.45 0.98
N ASN A 280 -21.39 -11.43 0.62
CA ASN A 280 -21.01 -12.85 0.56
C ASN A 280 -20.31 -13.37 1.84
N GLY A 281 -20.79 -12.94 3.01
CA GLY A 281 -20.24 -13.33 4.31
C GLY A 281 -18.93 -12.65 4.70
N LYS A 282 -18.38 -11.75 3.86
CA LYS A 282 -17.17 -10.99 4.15
C LYS A 282 -17.50 -9.51 4.39
N ARG A 283 -16.89 -8.93 5.42
CA ARG A 283 -17.04 -7.50 5.71
C ARG A 283 -16.22 -6.70 4.70
N ILE A 284 -16.86 -5.85 3.91
CA ILE A 284 -16.22 -5.05 2.87
C ILE A 284 -16.69 -3.59 2.95
N ALA A 285 -15.87 -2.66 2.47
CA ALA A 285 -16.27 -1.26 2.30
C ALA A 285 -16.98 -1.08 0.95
N MET A 286 -18.02 -0.24 0.89
CA MET A 286 -18.79 -0.01 -0.33
C MET A 286 -17.90 0.45 -1.49
N HIS A 287 -17.02 1.42 -1.26
CA HIS A 287 -16.07 1.90 -2.28
C HIS A 287 -15.18 0.79 -2.85
N ARG A 288 -14.79 -0.22 -2.07
CA ARG A 288 -14.01 -1.37 -2.57
C ARG A 288 -14.88 -2.29 -3.40
N HIS A 289 -16.10 -2.55 -2.94
CA HIS A 289 -17.03 -3.40 -3.67
C HIS A 289 -17.40 -2.79 -5.03
N ILE A 290 -17.60 -1.47 -5.09
CA ILE A 290 -17.83 -0.74 -6.35
C ILE A 290 -16.65 -0.90 -7.31
N MET A 291 -15.40 -0.78 -6.84
CA MET A 291 -14.24 -1.04 -7.69
C MET A 291 -14.24 -2.48 -8.24
N GLN A 292 -14.61 -3.48 -7.44
CA GLN A 292 -14.74 -4.87 -7.92
C GLN A 292 -15.83 -5.01 -8.98
N LEU A 293 -17.00 -4.40 -8.77
CA LEU A 293 -18.11 -4.42 -9.74
C LEU A 293 -17.75 -3.75 -11.06
N ARG A 294 -16.79 -2.82 -11.04
CA ARG A 294 -16.24 -2.13 -12.21
C ARG A 294 -15.06 -2.86 -12.84
N GLY A 295 -14.73 -4.07 -12.38
CA GLY A 295 -13.71 -4.94 -12.97
C GLY A 295 -12.29 -4.68 -12.48
N HIS A 296 -12.10 -3.90 -11.41
CA HIS A 296 -10.76 -3.71 -10.84
C HIS A 296 -10.31 -4.93 -10.05
N ASP A 297 -9.11 -5.44 -10.38
CA ASP A 297 -8.47 -6.48 -9.59
C ASP A 297 -7.92 -5.90 -8.28
N LEU A 298 -8.59 -6.25 -7.18
CA LEU A 298 -8.24 -5.79 -5.84
C LEU A 298 -7.25 -6.70 -5.12
N THR A 299 -6.74 -7.78 -5.74
CA THR A 299 -5.73 -8.66 -5.11
C THR A 299 -4.46 -7.92 -4.73
N LEU A 300 -4.12 -6.85 -5.44
CA LEU A 300 -2.98 -5.97 -5.16
C LEU A 300 -3.20 -5.02 -3.97
N LEU A 301 -4.45 -4.80 -3.53
CA LEU A 301 -4.79 -3.94 -2.38
C LEU A 301 -4.52 -4.60 -1.01
N ASP A 302 -4.26 -5.91 -0.99
CA ASP A 302 -3.80 -6.62 0.22
C ASP A 302 -2.31 -6.36 0.52
N SER A 303 -1.55 -5.88 -0.48
CA SER A 303 -0.25 -5.28 -0.22
C SER A 303 -0.49 -3.95 0.50
N ARG A 304 0.16 -3.70 1.64
CA ARG A 304 0.06 -2.43 2.43
C ARG A 304 0.48 -1.16 1.67
N LYS A 305 0.56 -1.23 0.34
CA LYS A 305 1.03 -0.21 -0.59
C LYS A 305 -0.12 0.51 -1.29
N TYR A 306 -1.28 -0.13 -1.52
CA TYR A 306 -2.39 0.46 -2.25
C TYR A 306 -3.68 0.46 -1.43
N TYR A 307 -4.52 1.47 -1.57
CA TYR A 307 -5.87 1.53 -1.00
C TYR A 307 -6.79 2.33 -1.92
N VAL A 308 -8.10 2.13 -1.79
CA VAL A 308 -9.10 2.93 -2.52
C VAL A 308 -9.43 4.18 -1.71
N ASP A 309 -9.35 5.34 -2.35
CA ASP A 309 -9.49 6.68 -1.78
C ASP A 309 -10.66 7.43 -2.42
N HIS A 310 -11.26 8.34 -1.67
CA HIS A 310 -12.30 9.26 -2.15
C HIS A 310 -11.65 10.57 -2.59
N ILE A 311 -11.83 10.96 -3.86
CA ILE A 311 -11.19 12.15 -4.44
C ILE A 311 -11.60 13.43 -3.69
N ASN A 312 -12.89 13.57 -3.36
CA ASN A 312 -13.41 14.70 -2.59
C ASN A 312 -13.25 14.55 -1.06
N GLY A 313 -12.72 13.42 -0.58
CA GLY A 313 -12.59 13.11 0.85
C GLY A 313 -13.91 12.81 1.59
N LEU A 314 -15.06 12.82 0.90
CA LEU A 314 -16.37 12.49 1.45
C LEU A 314 -16.60 10.99 1.35
N LYS A 315 -16.40 10.30 2.47
CA LYS A 315 -16.45 8.83 2.55
C LYS A 315 -17.83 8.20 2.28
N TYR A 316 -18.88 9.01 2.28
CA TYR A 316 -20.24 8.59 1.95
C TYR A 316 -20.57 8.77 0.45
N ASP A 317 -19.78 9.55 -0.30
CA ASP A 317 -19.94 9.71 -1.75
C ASP A 317 -19.17 8.61 -2.48
N ASN A 318 -19.82 7.48 -2.72
CA ASN A 318 -19.21 6.28 -3.27
C ASN A 318 -19.43 6.14 -4.79
N ARG A 319 -19.85 7.20 -5.48
CA ARG A 319 -19.91 7.23 -6.94
C ARG A 319 -18.54 6.90 -7.52
N TYR A 320 -18.50 6.07 -8.55
CA TYR A 320 -17.27 5.52 -9.10
C TYR A 320 -16.30 6.62 -9.57
N GLY A 321 -16.81 7.69 -10.18
CA GLY A 321 -16.01 8.85 -10.58
C GLY A 321 -15.37 9.63 -9.41
N ASN A 322 -15.81 9.40 -8.17
CA ASN A 322 -15.21 9.96 -6.96
C ASN A 322 -14.23 8.99 -6.28
N LEU A 323 -14.02 7.79 -6.81
CA LEU A 323 -13.13 6.78 -6.23
C LEU A 323 -11.85 6.65 -7.06
N ARG A 324 -10.72 6.39 -6.40
CA ARG A 324 -9.44 6.08 -7.06
C ARG A 324 -8.60 5.08 -6.28
N ILE A 325 -7.75 4.33 -6.97
CA ILE A 325 -6.70 3.53 -6.33
C ILE A 325 -5.51 4.44 -6.07
N ASN A 326 -5.05 4.53 -4.82
CA ASN A 326 -3.94 5.37 -4.42
C ASN A 326 -2.88 4.56 -3.66
N THR A 327 -1.64 5.07 -3.64
CA THR A 327 -0.51 4.48 -2.90
C THR A 327 -0.41 5.04 -1.48
N THR A 328 0.17 4.30 -0.53
CA THR A 328 0.37 4.77 0.85
C THR A 328 1.20 6.05 0.93
N SER A 329 2.15 6.27 0.02
CA SER A 329 2.87 7.54 -0.15
C SER A 329 1.92 8.65 -0.64
N GLY A 330 1.08 8.37 -1.65
CA GLY A 330 -0.01 9.25 -2.08
C GLY A 330 -1.00 9.64 -0.97
N ASN A 331 -1.30 8.74 -0.02
CA ASN A 331 -2.14 9.06 1.15
C ASN A 331 -1.50 10.03 2.12
N ALA A 332 -0.19 9.85 2.35
CA ALA A 332 0.55 10.70 3.27
C ALA A 332 0.54 12.15 2.76
N HIS A 333 0.60 12.35 1.44
CA HIS A 333 0.40 13.65 0.80
C HIS A 333 -1.03 14.20 0.97
N ASN A 334 -2.04 13.33 1.13
CA ASN A 334 -3.43 13.72 1.31
C ASN A 334 -3.84 14.03 2.76
N ARG A 335 -2.97 13.78 3.75
CA ARG A 335 -3.26 14.04 5.17
C ARG A 335 -3.69 15.50 5.39
N LYS A 336 -4.69 15.73 6.26
CA LYS A 336 -5.10 17.09 6.66
C LYS A 336 -3.92 17.77 7.37
N LYS A 337 -3.74 19.07 7.13
CA LYS A 337 -2.70 19.87 7.77
C LYS A 337 -3.00 20.00 9.27
N ASP A 338 -1.96 20.10 10.09
CA ASP A 338 -2.10 20.40 11.52
C ASP A 338 -2.76 21.78 11.69
N PRO A 339 -3.81 21.92 12.53
CA PRO A 339 -4.45 23.21 12.80
C PRO A 339 -3.49 24.29 13.31
N ASN A 340 -2.39 23.89 13.95
CA ASN A 340 -1.37 24.79 14.51
C ASN A 340 -0.23 25.07 13.52
N ALA A 341 -0.32 24.62 12.28
CA ALA A 341 0.72 24.87 11.29
C ALA A 341 0.79 26.37 10.92
N SER A 342 1.99 26.83 10.55
CA SER A 342 2.25 28.24 10.20
C SER A 342 1.51 28.75 8.96
N SER A 343 0.80 27.90 8.23
CA SER A 343 0.07 28.23 7.00
C SER A 343 -1.15 27.31 6.88
N LYS A 344 -2.19 27.72 6.15
CA LYS A 344 -3.33 26.86 5.80
C LYS A 344 -3.10 25.95 4.58
N TYR A 345 -2.06 26.19 3.78
CA TYR A 345 -1.79 25.49 2.52
C TYR A 345 -0.71 24.41 2.64
N HIS A 346 -0.86 23.28 1.94
CA HIS A 346 0.12 22.19 1.90
C HIS A 346 1.45 22.65 1.29
N GLY A 347 2.55 22.21 1.93
CA GLY A 347 3.92 22.51 1.50
C GLY A 347 4.38 23.95 1.72
N VAL A 348 3.57 24.78 2.37
CA VAL A 348 3.89 26.20 2.63
C VAL A 348 4.23 26.41 4.10
N HIS A 349 5.34 27.12 4.34
CA HIS A 349 5.91 27.41 5.66
C HIS A 349 6.28 28.88 5.79
N TYR A 350 6.02 29.50 6.95
CA TYR A 350 6.49 30.86 7.25
C TYR A 350 7.82 30.80 7.97
N TYR A 351 8.84 31.45 7.41
CA TYR A 351 10.14 31.60 8.07
C TYR A 351 10.27 32.98 8.70
N GLN A 352 10.07 33.03 10.03
CA GLN A 352 10.16 34.28 10.81
C GLN A 352 11.51 34.99 10.67
N SER A 353 12.62 34.25 10.56
CA SER A 353 13.97 34.81 10.45
C SER A 353 14.23 35.58 9.15
N ARG A 354 13.40 35.40 8.12
CA ARG A 354 13.53 36.05 6.82
C ARG A 354 12.27 36.78 6.38
N SER A 355 11.22 36.74 7.21
CA SER A 355 9.89 37.29 6.92
C SER A 355 9.35 36.88 5.53
N LYS A 356 9.48 35.59 5.17
CA LYS A 356 9.07 35.06 3.86
C LYS A 356 8.34 33.72 3.98
N TRP A 357 7.49 33.45 3.00
CA TRP A 357 6.76 32.20 2.83
C TRP A 357 7.52 31.28 1.88
N SER A 358 7.93 30.10 2.33
CA SER A 358 8.65 29.15 1.47
C SER A 358 7.74 28.01 1.06
N ALA A 359 7.88 27.55 -0.19
CA ALA A 359 7.17 26.40 -0.71
C ALA A 359 8.11 25.22 -0.94
N LEU A 360 7.74 24.06 -0.41
CA LEU A 360 8.52 22.82 -0.43
C LEU A 360 7.63 21.66 -0.86
N ILE A 361 8.17 20.77 -1.70
CA ILE A 361 7.49 19.53 -2.07
C ILE A 361 8.49 18.39 -2.08
N GLN A 362 8.13 17.24 -1.52
CA GLN A 362 9.00 16.07 -1.45
C GLN A 362 8.41 14.97 -2.31
N LYS A 363 9.21 14.33 -3.18
CA LYS A 363 8.86 13.14 -3.97
C LYS A 363 10.01 12.14 -3.91
N ASP A 364 9.73 10.85 -3.71
CA ASP A 364 10.73 9.77 -3.70
C ASP A 364 11.94 10.04 -2.78
N HIS A 365 11.69 10.58 -1.58
CA HIS A 365 12.70 10.99 -0.60
C HIS A 365 13.59 12.18 -1.01
N VAL A 366 13.32 12.82 -2.15
CA VAL A 366 13.98 14.05 -2.58
C VAL A 366 13.10 15.25 -2.27
N GLN A 367 13.66 16.25 -1.59
CA GLN A 367 13.00 17.51 -1.29
C GLN A 367 13.32 18.54 -2.37
N TYR A 368 12.28 19.08 -2.99
CA TYR A 368 12.35 20.17 -3.95
C TYR A 368 11.99 21.47 -3.26
N ASN A 369 12.93 22.42 -3.24
CA ASN A 369 12.68 23.78 -2.79
C ASN A 369 12.13 24.60 -3.97
N LEU A 370 10.93 25.16 -3.81
CA LEU A 370 10.21 25.90 -4.85
C LEU A 370 10.43 27.41 -4.75
N GLY A 371 11.14 27.86 -3.72
CA GLY A 371 11.52 29.25 -3.50
C GLY A 371 10.82 29.89 -2.31
N ASP A 372 11.22 31.14 -2.06
CA ASP A 372 10.69 32.01 -1.02
C ASP A 372 9.85 33.13 -1.65
N PHE A 373 8.65 33.35 -1.12
CA PHE A 373 7.61 34.23 -1.62
C PHE A 373 7.21 35.25 -0.55
N ILE A 374 6.62 36.36 -0.99
CA ILE A 374 6.19 37.44 -0.10
C ILE A 374 4.83 37.11 0.51
N THR A 375 3.97 36.41 -0.23
CA THR A 375 2.63 36.04 0.24
C THR A 375 2.45 34.53 0.37
N GLU A 376 1.56 34.13 1.27
CA GLU A 376 1.20 32.73 1.50
C GLU A 376 0.54 32.09 0.27
N ASN A 377 -0.25 32.87 -0.48
CA ASN A 377 -0.95 32.43 -1.69
C ASN A 377 0.03 32.15 -2.84
N GLU A 378 1.04 32.99 -3.06
CA GLU A 378 2.06 32.76 -4.11
C GLU A 378 2.86 31.47 -3.85
N ALA A 379 3.23 31.22 -2.60
CA ALA A 379 3.89 29.98 -2.20
C ALA A 379 2.98 28.76 -2.46
N ALA A 380 1.68 28.89 -2.17
CA ALA A 380 0.70 27.84 -2.43
C ALA A 380 0.48 27.57 -3.93
N GLN A 381 0.54 28.60 -4.77
CA GLN A 381 0.47 28.47 -6.24
C GLN A 381 1.70 27.76 -6.79
N ALA A 382 2.91 28.13 -6.33
CA ALA A 382 4.15 27.46 -6.71
C ALA A 382 4.13 25.97 -6.32
N TYR A 383 3.60 25.65 -5.13
CA TYR A 383 3.33 24.28 -4.72
C TYR A 383 2.37 23.57 -5.67
N ASN A 384 1.22 24.18 -6.01
CA ASN A 384 0.22 23.58 -6.91
C ASN A 384 0.78 23.26 -8.30
N ILE A 385 1.59 24.16 -8.87
CA ILE A 385 2.23 23.95 -10.18
C ILE A 385 3.18 22.76 -10.12
N LYS A 386 4.07 22.74 -9.12
CA LYS A 386 5.04 21.64 -9.00
C LYS A 386 4.36 20.33 -8.62
N ALA A 387 3.29 20.38 -7.82
CA ALA A 387 2.49 19.21 -7.49
C ALA A 387 1.87 18.61 -8.76
N LYS A 388 1.28 19.42 -9.64
CA LYS A 388 0.77 18.95 -10.95
C LYS A 388 1.87 18.34 -11.80
N GLU A 389 3.05 18.97 -11.87
CA GLU A 389 4.18 18.45 -12.64
C GLU A 389 4.68 17.10 -12.10
N LEU A 390 4.81 16.96 -10.78
CA LEU A 390 5.41 15.79 -10.14
C LEU A 390 4.43 14.62 -9.98
N TYR A 391 3.16 14.91 -9.73
CA TYR A 391 2.15 13.92 -9.37
C TYR A 391 1.03 13.77 -10.41
N GLY A 392 0.98 14.63 -11.44
CA GLY A 392 -0.03 14.57 -12.49
C GLY A 392 -1.45 14.66 -11.93
N GLU A 393 -2.31 13.74 -12.35
CA GLU A 393 -3.70 13.61 -11.86
C GLU A 393 -3.82 13.26 -10.37
N PHE A 394 -2.72 12.81 -9.73
CA PHE A 394 -2.67 12.46 -8.31
C PHE A 394 -2.25 13.66 -7.43
N ALA A 395 -2.00 14.82 -8.01
CA ALA A 395 -1.59 16.02 -7.29
C ALA A 395 -2.71 16.56 -6.38
N LYS A 396 -2.45 16.66 -5.07
CA LYS A 396 -3.32 17.41 -4.16
C LYS A 396 -3.01 18.90 -4.28
N LEU A 397 -3.98 19.66 -4.77
CA LEU A 397 -3.86 21.11 -4.93
C LEU A 397 -4.47 21.82 -3.73
N ASN A 398 -3.80 22.89 -3.32
CA ASN A 398 -4.33 23.87 -2.39
C ASN A 398 -5.48 24.62 -3.06
N VAL A 399 -6.63 24.71 -2.38
CA VAL A 399 -7.74 25.59 -2.77
C VAL A 399 -7.39 26.98 -2.29
N ILE A 400 -7.01 27.86 -3.21
CA ILE A 400 -6.60 29.23 -2.91
C ILE A 400 -7.82 30.13 -3.13
N GLU A 401 -8.29 30.78 -2.07
CA GLU A 401 -9.41 31.73 -2.17
C GLU A 401 -8.92 33.02 -2.84
N GLY A 402 -9.55 33.38 -3.97
CA GLY A 402 -9.23 34.56 -4.77
C GLY A 402 -8.77 34.21 -6.19
N GLU A 403 -9.63 34.57 -7.17
CA GLU A 403 -9.47 34.58 -8.64
C GLU A 403 -8.71 33.42 -9.31
N ILE A 404 -9.50 32.59 -9.99
CA ILE A 404 -9.03 31.69 -11.06
C ILE A 404 -8.59 32.57 -12.23
N VAL A 405 -7.28 32.68 -12.46
CA VAL A 405 -6.76 33.17 -13.74
C VAL A 405 -6.10 31.99 -14.46
N ASN A 406 -6.87 31.40 -15.39
CA ASN A 406 -6.31 30.62 -16.49
C ASN A 406 -5.33 31.53 -17.24
N HIS A 407 -4.03 31.25 -17.16
CA HIS A 407 -3.07 31.84 -18.08
C HIS A 407 -2.27 30.72 -18.75
N GLU A 408 -2.66 30.46 -19.99
CA GLU A 408 -1.76 29.97 -21.01
C GLU A 408 -0.45 30.77 -20.99
N ARG A 409 0.65 30.04 -21.16
CA ARG A 409 2.04 30.50 -21.23
C ARG A 409 2.20 32.00 -21.52
N THR A 410 2.39 32.80 -20.47
CA THR A 410 3.00 34.14 -20.59
C THR A 410 3.85 34.42 -19.37
N ARG A 411 5.16 34.55 -19.58
CA ARG A 411 6.07 35.23 -18.65
C ARG A 411 5.54 36.67 -18.47
N LYS A 412 4.97 36.99 -17.31
CA LYS A 412 4.70 38.38 -16.93
C LYS A 412 5.39 38.70 -15.61
N LYS A 413 6.45 39.50 -15.72
CA LYS A 413 7.13 40.20 -14.63
C LYS A 413 6.13 41.15 -13.95
N ILE A 414 6.03 41.10 -12.62
CA ILE A 414 5.49 42.20 -11.80
C ILE A 414 6.69 42.72 -11.00
N LYS A 415 7.31 43.83 -11.41
CA LYS A 415 6.98 45.26 -11.20
C LYS A 415 7.47 45.79 -9.84
N ASP A 416 8.79 45.76 -9.66
CA ASP A 416 9.52 46.73 -8.85
C ASP A 416 10.51 47.43 -9.79
N ASN A 417 10.12 48.53 -10.43
CA ASN A 417 11.07 49.40 -11.12
C ASN A 417 10.63 50.84 -10.93
N LEU A 418 11.41 51.58 -10.13
CA LEU A 418 11.33 53.04 -9.98
C LEU A 418 11.80 53.80 -11.25
N CYS A 419 11.93 53.14 -12.40
CA CYS A 419 12.37 53.73 -13.66
C CYS A 419 11.54 53.20 -14.82
N PRO A 420 10.95 54.06 -15.66
CA PRO A 420 10.12 53.65 -16.79
C PRO A 420 10.93 53.07 -17.97
N TYR A 421 12.27 53.14 -17.94
CA TYR A 421 13.13 52.76 -19.06
C TYR A 421 13.89 51.43 -18.83
N HIS A 422 13.85 50.55 -19.82
CA HIS A 422 14.51 49.25 -19.85
C HIS A 422 16.03 49.42 -19.83
N GLY A 423 16.71 48.58 -19.03
CA GLY A 423 18.17 48.63 -18.87
C GLY A 423 18.67 49.84 -18.09
N VAL A 424 17.77 50.64 -17.50
CA VAL A 424 18.11 51.82 -16.72
C VAL A 424 17.74 51.60 -15.25
N ARG A 425 18.66 51.95 -14.35
CA ARG A 425 18.44 51.88 -12.90
C ARG A 425 19.10 53.05 -12.18
N TYR A 426 18.50 53.52 -11.08
CA TYR A 426 19.08 54.57 -10.26
C TYR A 426 20.06 54.00 -9.22
N ASP A 427 21.29 54.50 -9.19
CA ASP A 427 22.25 54.20 -8.12
C ASP A 427 22.15 55.27 -7.02
N LYS A 428 21.44 54.92 -5.94
CA LYS A 428 21.21 55.79 -4.78
C LYS A 428 22.49 56.23 -4.07
N ARG A 429 23.61 55.50 -4.22
CA ARG A 429 24.88 55.83 -3.54
C ARG A 429 25.65 56.94 -4.26
N ARG A 430 25.51 57.01 -5.58
CA ARG A 430 26.19 58.01 -6.43
C ARG A 430 25.24 59.09 -6.94
N SER A 431 23.95 58.94 -6.68
CA SER A 431 22.87 59.79 -7.18
C SER A 431 22.87 59.95 -8.69
N LYS A 432 23.18 58.86 -9.42
CA LYS A 432 23.23 58.84 -10.90
C LYS A 432 22.43 57.67 -11.47
N TRP A 433 21.95 57.84 -12.69
CA TRP A 433 21.27 56.82 -13.47
C TRP A 433 22.26 55.98 -14.25
N ILE A 434 22.11 54.67 -14.21
CA ILE A 434 23.02 53.71 -14.85
C ILE A 434 22.30 53.01 -15.99
N ALA A 435 22.93 52.98 -17.16
CA ALA A 435 22.46 52.22 -18.32
C ALA A 435 23.31 50.96 -18.54
N GLU A 436 22.66 49.81 -18.65
CA GLU A 436 23.30 48.50 -18.84
C GLU A 436 22.45 47.62 -19.76
N ILE A 437 23.09 46.86 -20.65
CA ILE A 437 22.43 45.90 -21.55
C ILE A 437 23.15 44.56 -21.50
N SER A 438 22.41 43.44 -21.56
CA SER A 438 23.01 42.10 -21.56
C SER A 438 22.74 41.41 -22.88
N LYS A 439 23.75 40.74 -23.45
CA LYS A 439 23.65 39.89 -24.64
C LYS A 439 24.46 38.62 -24.40
N ASP A 440 23.90 37.45 -24.73
CA ASP A 440 24.56 36.14 -24.62
C ASP A 440 25.26 35.90 -23.27
N CYS A 441 24.53 36.17 -22.18
CA CYS A 441 25.00 36.07 -20.80
C CYS A 441 26.15 37.03 -20.41
N HIS A 442 26.53 37.98 -21.27
CA HIS A 442 27.50 39.02 -20.98
C HIS A 442 26.82 40.38 -20.77
N ARG A 443 27.18 41.10 -19.70
CA ARG A 443 26.59 42.39 -19.32
C ARG A 443 27.49 43.55 -19.71
N TYR A 444 26.99 44.40 -20.58
CA TYR A 444 27.66 45.62 -21.04
C TYR A 444 27.18 46.81 -20.19
N TYR A 445 28.13 47.45 -19.52
CA TYR A 445 27.91 48.69 -18.80
C TYR A 445 28.08 49.88 -19.76
N LEU A 446 27.05 50.71 -19.90
CA LEU A 446 26.99 51.76 -20.92
C LEU A 446 27.35 53.15 -20.36
N GLY A 447 27.23 53.35 -19.04
CA GLY A 447 27.63 54.60 -18.41
C GLY A 447 26.76 54.99 -17.21
N GLN A 448 27.15 56.12 -16.60
CA GLN A 448 26.43 56.82 -15.53
C GLN A 448 25.99 58.19 -16.07
N TYR A 449 24.74 58.56 -15.84
CA TYR A 449 24.05 59.72 -16.41
C TYR A 449 23.28 60.47 -15.33
N GLU A 450 23.07 61.76 -15.51
CA GLU A 450 22.38 62.60 -14.52
C GLU A 450 20.86 62.40 -14.57
N THR A 451 20.33 62.06 -15.75
CA THR A 451 18.90 61.79 -15.94
C THR A 451 18.63 60.37 -16.43
N ASP A 452 17.45 59.86 -16.11
CA ASP A 452 16.96 58.56 -16.58
C ASP A 452 16.75 58.54 -18.09
N LYS A 453 16.31 59.66 -18.69
CA LYS A 453 16.18 59.83 -20.14
C LYS A 453 17.52 59.67 -20.86
N GLU A 454 18.59 60.32 -20.39
CA GLU A 454 19.94 60.20 -20.98
C GLU A 454 20.46 58.75 -20.93
N ALA A 455 20.29 58.08 -19.78
CA ALA A 455 20.62 56.67 -19.63
C ALA A 455 19.81 55.79 -20.61
N ALA A 456 18.53 56.10 -20.81
CA ALA A 456 17.67 55.39 -21.75
C ALA A 456 18.07 55.60 -23.21
N MET A 457 18.56 56.80 -23.57
CA MET A 457 19.12 57.07 -24.91
C MET A 457 20.36 56.22 -25.17
N ALA A 458 21.26 56.13 -24.19
CA ALA A 458 22.47 55.31 -24.28
C ALA A 458 22.13 53.82 -24.43
N TYR A 459 21.12 53.34 -23.70
CA TYR A 459 20.59 51.99 -23.86
C TYR A 459 20.06 51.74 -25.27
N ASN A 460 19.22 52.65 -25.81
CA ASN A 460 18.65 52.49 -27.15
C ASN A 460 19.72 52.43 -28.22
N LYS A 461 20.73 53.32 -28.16
CA LYS A 461 21.84 53.33 -29.10
C LYS A 461 22.58 51.98 -29.11
N LYS A 462 22.88 51.43 -27.93
CA LYS A 462 23.56 50.13 -27.83
C LYS A 462 22.65 48.96 -28.21
N ALA A 463 21.34 49.06 -27.95
CA ALA A 463 20.37 48.04 -28.32
C ALA A 463 20.26 47.91 -29.84
N VAL A 464 20.20 49.02 -30.59
CA VAL A 464 20.25 48.98 -32.06
C VAL A 464 21.56 48.37 -32.56
N GLU A 465 22.69 48.77 -31.98
CA GLU A 465 24.00 48.22 -32.36
C GLU A 465 24.08 46.70 -32.15
N LEU A 466 23.55 46.18 -31.03
CA LEU A 466 23.66 44.78 -30.67
C LEU A 466 22.58 43.87 -31.29
N TYR A 467 21.40 44.42 -31.60
CA TYR A 467 20.21 43.64 -31.97
C TYR A 467 19.55 44.07 -33.29
N GLY A 468 20.03 45.14 -33.93
CA GLY A 468 19.53 45.61 -35.24
C GLY A 468 18.03 45.88 -35.21
N ASP A 469 17.32 45.36 -36.22
CA ASP A 469 15.86 45.55 -36.38
C ASP A 469 15.02 44.86 -35.29
N LEU A 470 15.62 43.96 -34.51
CA LEU A 470 14.98 43.28 -33.37
C LEU A 470 15.27 44.00 -32.04
N ALA A 471 15.91 45.17 -32.07
CA ALA A 471 16.23 45.93 -30.87
C ALA A 471 14.98 46.44 -30.16
N ASN A 472 14.85 46.12 -28.87
CA ASN A 472 13.77 46.62 -28.03
C ASN A 472 14.17 47.98 -27.43
N LEU A 473 13.64 49.06 -28.02
CA LEU A 473 13.98 50.44 -27.67
C LEU A 473 13.02 51.05 -26.66
N ASN A 474 13.57 51.84 -25.74
CA ASN A 474 12.82 52.70 -24.84
C ASN A 474 12.12 53.83 -25.61
N ASN A 475 10.85 54.08 -25.31
CA ASN A 475 10.11 55.16 -25.91
C ASN A 475 10.44 56.49 -25.21
N LEU A 476 11.22 57.33 -25.88
CA LEU A 476 11.68 58.63 -25.38
C LEU A 476 10.79 59.72 -25.97
N ALA A 477 9.52 59.75 -25.54
CA ALA A 477 8.64 60.86 -25.89
C ALA A 477 9.24 62.19 -25.36
N PRO A 478 9.14 63.29 -26.12
CA PRO A 478 9.74 64.58 -25.79
C PRO A 478 9.42 65.03 -24.36
#